data_AF-A0A562ICV6-F1
#
_entry.id   AF-A0A562ICV6-F1
#
_cell.length_a   1.000
_cell.length_b   1.000
_cell.length_c   1.000
_cell.angle_alpha   90.00
_cell.angle_beta   90.00
_cell.angle_gamma   90.00
#
_symmetry.space_group_name_H-M   'P 1'
#
loop_
_entity.id
_entity.type
_entity.pdbx_description
1 polymer ?
#
loop_
_entity_poly.entity_id
_entity_poly.type
_entity_poly.pdbx_seq_one_letter_code
_entity_poly.pdbx_strand_id
1 'polypeptide(L)'
;MTDFDPAAVAAEMHSGGSSGAGYLPGEFPEPARPLMPPAGADLPAAVAASLKEYTDAHTAWERACDAVSEYQETARISRVRREDAIRAAGQAVAQGKPRPKIPAEVSEADEATEVKILAAVVADRRMSANRASRALSDAVIAHAPEFVAPLTARFAPAIEAIREKAGELRRMVEAAEGTVSGVARYRALSHVGVLRKMGASVSDAGVASLVGEYSAAVRSPADRLAAARGRSPLHLLIDMTDAVNGLADAQLDAMPHPDTLGVVGVDGAAQRAAIAEMKSAK
;
A
#
# COMPACT_ATOMS: atom_id res chain seq x y z
N MET A 1 13.07 39.17 -25.82
CA MET A 1 12.71 37.77 -26.08
C MET A 1 13.83 36.94 -25.48
N THR A 2 13.64 36.48 -24.26
CA THR A 2 14.56 35.57 -23.59
C THR A 2 14.23 34.17 -24.09
N ASP A 3 15.16 33.59 -24.84
CA ASP A 3 15.03 32.24 -25.38
C ASP A 3 14.82 31.25 -24.26
N PHE A 4 13.76 30.44 -24.41
CA PHE A 4 13.50 29.31 -23.56
C PHE A 4 14.61 28.28 -23.79
N ASP A 5 15.42 28.03 -22.76
CA ASP A 5 16.48 27.01 -22.80
C ASP A 5 15.97 25.72 -22.15
N PRO A 6 15.51 24.74 -22.96
CA PRO A 6 15.02 23.46 -22.44
C PRO A 6 16.10 22.64 -21.73
N ALA A 7 17.39 22.88 -21.99
CA ALA A 7 18.48 22.16 -21.32
C ALA A 7 18.72 22.69 -19.90
N ALA A 8 18.58 24.01 -19.69
CA ALA A 8 18.64 24.62 -18.35
C ALA A 8 17.44 24.19 -17.48
N VAL A 9 16.23 24.12 -18.05
CA VAL A 9 15.03 23.64 -17.35
C VAL A 9 15.15 22.16 -16.99
N ALA A 10 15.69 21.32 -17.88
CA ALA A 10 15.93 19.91 -17.61
C ALA A 10 17.00 19.67 -16.51
N ALA A 11 17.95 20.60 -16.34
CA ALA A 11 18.94 20.55 -15.27
C ALA A 11 18.39 20.98 -13.90
N GLU A 12 17.37 21.85 -13.86
CA GLU A 12 16.71 22.29 -12.61
C GLU A 12 15.56 21.38 -12.16
N MET A 13 15.00 20.58 -13.08
CA MET A 13 14.04 19.51 -12.76
C MET A 13 14.73 18.38 -11.98
N HIS A 14 14.88 18.60 -10.68
CA HIS A 14 15.22 17.56 -9.72
C HIS A 14 14.21 16.42 -9.91
N SER A 15 14.73 15.24 -10.26
CA SER A 15 13.97 14.00 -10.30
C SER A 15 13.11 13.92 -9.03
N GLY A 16 11.79 13.88 -9.20
CA GLY A 16 10.83 13.80 -8.11
C GLY A 16 11.30 12.83 -7.03
N GLY A 17 11.20 13.30 -5.78
CA GLY A 17 11.81 12.68 -4.61
C GLY A 17 11.58 11.17 -4.54
N SER A 18 12.70 10.45 -4.45
CA SER A 18 12.75 9.14 -3.82
C SER A 18 12.10 9.26 -2.44
N SER A 19 11.02 8.53 -2.18
CA SER A 19 10.49 8.32 -0.81
C SER A 19 11.38 7.41 0.03
N GLY A 20 12.63 7.17 -0.38
CA GLY A 20 13.60 6.36 0.33
C GLY A 20 14.02 7.03 1.63
N ALA A 21 13.71 6.35 2.73
CA ALA A 21 14.43 6.51 3.99
C ALA A 21 15.95 6.51 3.73
N GLY A 22 16.69 7.25 4.54
CA GLY A 22 18.11 7.56 4.34
C GLY A 22 18.94 6.39 3.82
N TYR A 23 19.59 6.60 2.67
CA TYR A 23 20.42 5.61 2.02
C TYR A 23 21.64 5.25 2.88
N LEU A 24 21.86 3.96 3.10
CA LEU A 24 23.10 3.43 3.64
C LEU A 24 24.14 3.25 2.53
N PRO A 25 25.46 3.37 2.82
CA PRO A 25 26.50 3.01 1.87
C PRO A 25 26.33 1.55 1.41
N GLY A 26 26.11 1.34 0.10
CA GLY A 26 25.82 0.03 -0.49
C GLY A 26 24.41 -0.11 -1.06
N GLU A 27 23.52 0.87 -0.84
CA GLU A 27 22.16 0.85 -1.40
C GLU A 27 22.13 1.53 -2.78
N PHE A 28 21.69 0.77 -3.79
CA PHE A 28 21.47 1.30 -5.13
C PHE A 28 20.08 1.95 -5.21
N PRO A 29 19.97 3.14 -5.82
CA PRO A 29 18.69 3.82 -5.93
C PRO A 29 17.73 3.05 -6.82
N GLU A 30 16.48 2.88 -6.36
CA GLU A 30 15.44 2.17 -7.10
C GLU A 30 15.15 2.85 -8.46
N PRO A 31 14.74 2.07 -9.48
CA PRO A 31 14.14 2.61 -10.69
C PRO A 31 12.80 3.30 -10.40
N ALA A 32 12.37 4.17 -11.30
CA ALA A 32 11.05 4.79 -11.24
C ALA A 32 9.95 3.73 -11.34
N ARG A 33 8.88 3.91 -10.55
CA ARG A 33 7.69 3.05 -10.61
C ARG A 33 6.73 3.59 -11.67
N PRO A 34 6.34 2.77 -12.66
CA PRO A 34 5.41 3.18 -13.71
C PRO A 34 3.98 3.30 -13.18
N LEU A 35 3.12 3.95 -13.95
CA LEU A 35 1.68 3.76 -13.83
C LEU A 35 1.35 2.32 -14.22
N MET A 36 0.78 1.57 -13.29
CA MET A 36 0.42 0.18 -13.52
C MET A 36 -0.96 0.09 -14.16
N PRO A 37 -1.17 -0.82 -15.14
CA PRO A 37 -2.50 -1.11 -15.60
C PRO A 37 -3.36 -1.70 -14.46
N PRO A 38 -4.68 -1.55 -14.52
CA PRO A 38 -5.59 -2.09 -13.50
C PRO A 38 -5.43 -3.60 -13.33
N ALA A 39 -5.46 -4.06 -12.09
CA ALA A 39 -5.30 -5.48 -11.78
C ALA A 39 -6.43 -6.32 -12.39
N GLY A 40 -6.04 -7.31 -13.22
CA GLY A 40 -6.97 -8.25 -13.85
C GLY A 40 -7.86 -7.65 -14.94
N ALA A 41 -7.49 -6.51 -15.53
CA ALA A 41 -8.06 -6.05 -16.79
C ALA A 41 -7.42 -6.78 -17.97
N ASP A 42 -8.17 -6.96 -19.05
CA ASP A 42 -7.60 -7.41 -20.33
C ASP A 42 -6.69 -6.31 -20.87
N LEU A 43 -5.41 -6.64 -21.06
CA LEU A 43 -4.41 -5.66 -21.47
C LEU A 43 -4.32 -5.58 -22.99
N PRO A 44 -4.41 -4.37 -23.58
CA PRO A 44 -4.02 -4.16 -24.97
C PRO A 44 -2.61 -4.70 -25.21
N ALA A 45 -2.36 -5.27 -26.39
CA ALA A 45 -1.10 -5.93 -26.71
C ALA A 45 0.12 -5.00 -26.49
N ALA A 46 -0.03 -3.71 -26.78
CA ALA A 46 1.00 -2.70 -26.53
C ALA A 46 1.32 -2.56 -25.03
N VAL A 47 0.29 -2.45 -24.18
CA VAL A 47 0.44 -2.35 -22.71
C VAL A 47 1.05 -3.63 -22.15
N ALA A 48 0.62 -4.80 -22.62
CA ALA A 48 1.18 -6.09 -22.20
C ALA A 48 2.66 -6.22 -22.58
N ALA A 49 3.05 -5.79 -23.78
CA ALA A 49 4.43 -5.79 -24.23
C ALA A 49 5.31 -4.85 -23.40
N SER A 50 4.86 -3.61 -23.17
CA SER A 50 5.59 -2.65 -22.34
C SER A 50 5.67 -3.09 -20.88
N LEU A 51 4.64 -3.75 -20.36
CA LEU A 51 4.65 -4.31 -19.00
C LEU A 51 5.72 -5.40 -18.88
N LYS A 52 5.78 -6.31 -19.85
CA LYS A 52 6.81 -7.34 -19.89
C LYS A 52 8.21 -6.72 -19.98
N GLU A 53 8.42 -5.73 -20.84
CA GLU A 53 9.71 -5.04 -20.98
C GLU A 53 10.13 -4.38 -19.67
N TYR A 54 9.21 -3.71 -18.97
CA TYR A 54 9.47 -3.14 -17.65
C TYR A 54 9.83 -4.22 -16.63
N THR A 55 9.08 -5.32 -16.56
CA THR A 55 9.38 -6.42 -15.64
C THR A 55 10.76 -7.02 -15.91
N ASP A 56 11.08 -7.30 -17.18
CA ASP A 56 12.38 -7.84 -17.57
C ASP A 56 13.52 -6.88 -17.21
N ALA A 57 13.35 -5.57 -17.45
CA ALA A 57 14.33 -4.54 -17.12
C ALA A 57 14.50 -4.35 -15.61
N HIS A 58 13.41 -4.40 -14.84
CA HIS A 58 13.43 -4.29 -13.38
C HIS A 58 14.14 -5.50 -12.75
N THR A 59 13.80 -6.72 -13.18
CA THR A 59 14.48 -7.94 -12.74
C THR A 59 15.96 -7.94 -13.13
N ALA A 60 16.33 -7.39 -14.29
CA ALA A 60 17.73 -7.24 -14.66
C ALA A 60 18.49 -6.25 -13.77
N TRP A 61 17.83 -5.20 -13.29
CA TRP A 61 18.39 -4.27 -12.31
C TRP A 61 18.55 -4.93 -10.93
N GLU A 62 17.53 -5.63 -10.43
CA GLU A 62 17.60 -6.37 -9.15
C GLU A 62 18.76 -7.38 -9.15
N ARG A 63 18.88 -8.18 -10.22
CA ARG A 63 20.00 -9.13 -10.36
C ARG A 63 21.37 -8.45 -10.38
N ALA A 64 21.47 -7.24 -10.92
CA ALA A 64 22.73 -6.49 -10.91
C ALA A 64 23.07 -6.00 -9.50
N CYS A 65 22.08 -5.57 -8.72
CA CYS A 65 22.26 -5.24 -7.31
C CYS A 65 22.69 -6.46 -6.50
N ASP A 66 22.01 -7.59 -6.69
CA ASP A 66 22.34 -8.86 -6.03
C ASP A 66 23.77 -9.30 -6.34
N ALA A 67 24.22 -9.14 -7.59
CA ALA A 67 25.58 -9.48 -7.99
C ALA A 67 26.66 -8.64 -7.26
N VAL A 68 26.39 -7.36 -6.98
CA VAL A 68 27.29 -6.53 -6.17
C VAL A 68 27.35 -7.06 -4.73
N SER A 69 26.19 -7.32 -4.13
CA SER A 69 26.10 -7.83 -2.76
C SER A 69 26.78 -9.21 -2.62
N GLU A 70 26.56 -10.10 -3.59
CA GLU A 70 27.19 -11.43 -3.64
C GLU A 70 28.72 -11.32 -3.77
N TYR A 71 29.21 -10.39 -4.60
CA TYR A 71 30.64 -10.17 -4.74
C TYR A 71 31.28 -9.63 -3.45
N GLN A 72 30.65 -8.65 -2.80
CA GLN A 72 31.12 -8.10 -1.53
C GLN A 72 31.16 -9.16 -0.43
N GLU A 73 30.13 -10.01 -0.34
CA GLU A 73 30.12 -11.11 0.62
C GLU A 73 31.20 -12.16 0.29
N THR A 74 31.42 -12.45 -0.99
CA THR A 74 32.50 -13.34 -1.43
C THR A 74 33.88 -12.79 -1.04
N ALA A 75 34.11 -11.50 -1.24
CA ALA A 75 35.35 -10.82 -0.87
C ALA A 75 35.56 -10.85 0.66
N ARG A 76 34.51 -10.60 1.44
CA ARG A 76 34.53 -10.72 2.91
C ARG A 76 34.86 -12.13 3.37
N ILE A 77 34.19 -13.14 2.84
CA ILE A 77 34.45 -14.56 3.15
C ILE A 77 35.89 -14.93 2.78
N SER A 78 36.40 -14.43 1.65
CA SER A 78 37.77 -14.68 1.21
C SER A 78 38.82 -14.17 2.20
N ARG A 79 38.61 -12.98 2.79
CA ARG A 79 39.51 -12.42 3.80
C ARG A 79 39.48 -13.22 5.09
N VAL A 80 38.29 -13.54 5.59
CA VAL A 80 38.13 -14.38 6.80
C VAL A 80 38.80 -15.74 6.63
N ARG A 81 38.61 -16.41 5.48
CA ARG A 81 39.27 -17.69 5.18
C ARG A 81 40.80 -17.61 5.18
N ARG A 82 41.36 -16.49 4.70
CA ARG A 82 42.81 -16.28 4.72
C ARG A 82 43.33 -16.07 6.14
N GLU A 83 42.65 -15.26 6.95
CA GLU A 83 43.00 -15.05 8.36
C GLU A 83 43.00 -16.36 9.16
N ASP A 84 41.97 -17.19 8.96
CA ASP A 84 41.89 -18.51 9.57
C ASP A 84 43.01 -19.44 9.11
N ALA A 85 43.35 -19.42 7.81
CA ALA A 85 44.47 -20.18 7.27
C ALA A 85 45.83 -19.72 7.83
N ILE A 86 46.01 -18.42 8.07
CA ILE A 86 47.21 -17.86 8.73
C ILE A 86 47.28 -18.37 10.18
N ARG A 87 46.18 -18.33 10.91
CA ARG A 87 46.10 -18.82 12.30
C ARG A 87 46.41 -20.31 12.39
N ALA A 88 45.81 -21.13 11.52
CA ALA A 88 46.06 -22.56 11.44
C ALA A 88 47.51 -22.87 11.04
N ALA A 89 48.08 -22.10 10.11
CA ALA A 89 49.48 -22.22 9.71
C ALA A 89 50.44 -21.91 10.88
N GLY A 90 50.16 -20.88 11.67
CA GLY A 90 50.93 -20.55 12.87
C GLY A 90 50.88 -21.67 13.93
N GLN A 91 49.70 -22.26 14.15
CA GLN A 91 49.53 -23.39 15.06
C GLN A 91 50.27 -24.65 14.58
N ALA A 92 50.24 -24.96 13.28
CA ALA A 92 50.94 -26.11 12.73
C ALA A 92 52.46 -25.99 12.92
N VAL A 93 53.02 -24.80 12.66
CA VAL A 93 54.45 -24.52 12.86
C VAL A 93 54.82 -24.64 14.36
N ALA A 94 54.01 -24.10 15.27
CA ALA A 94 54.23 -24.23 16.72
C ALA A 94 54.22 -25.68 17.22
N GLN A 95 53.52 -26.58 16.51
CA GLN A 95 53.48 -28.03 16.79
C GLN A 95 54.57 -28.82 16.05
N GLY A 96 55.49 -28.16 15.34
CA GLY A 96 56.55 -28.81 14.55
C GLY A 96 56.07 -29.49 13.27
N LYS A 97 54.84 -29.21 12.82
CA LYS A 97 54.26 -29.74 11.58
C LYS A 97 54.60 -28.84 10.37
N PRO A 98 54.62 -29.38 9.14
CA PRO A 98 54.81 -28.57 7.94
C PRO A 98 53.70 -27.54 7.79
N ARG A 99 54.07 -26.33 7.34
CA ARG A 99 53.15 -25.20 7.21
C ARG A 99 52.16 -25.42 6.06
N PRO A 100 50.84 -25.43 6.30
CA PRO A 100 49.84 -25.51 5.24
C PRO A 100 49.83 -24.25 4.35
N LYS A 101 49.40 -24.41 3.09
CA LYS A 101 49.31 -23.32 2.11
C LYS A 101 48.20 -22.34 2.49
N ILE A 102 48.49 -21.05 2.44
CA ILE A 102 47.52 -19.97 2.66
C ILE A 102 46.90 -19.58 1.31
N PRO A 103 45.55 -19.55 1.17
CA PRO A 103 44.89 -19.10 -0.05
C PRO A 103 45.08 -17.59 -0.29
N ALA A 104 45.02 -17.17 -1.55
CA ALA A 104 44.98 -15.75 -1.89
C ALA A 104 43.64 -15.14 -1.42
N GLU A 105 43.67 -13.88 -0.98
CA GLU A 105 42.45 -13.12 -0.67
C GLU A 105 42.14 -12.14 -1.80
N VAL A 106 40.87 -11.76 -1.90
CA VAL A 106 40.48 -10.52 -2.58
C VAL A 106 40.91 -9.35 -1.71
N SER A 107 41.85 -8.55 -2.21
CA SER A 107 42.28 -7.34 -1.50
C SER A 107 41.16 -6.30 -1.49
N GLU A 108 41.18 -5.38 -0.51
CA GLU A 108 40.20 -4.28 -0.47
C GLU A 108 40.28 -3.39 -1.73
N ALA A 109 41.47 -3.26 -2.33
CA ALA A 109 41.66 -2.49 -3.56
C ALA A 109 41.05 -3.19 -4.79
N ASP A 110 41.19 -4.51 -4.89
CA ASP A 110 40.58 -5.32 -5.95
C ASP A 110 39.05 -5.35 -5.78
N GLU A 111 38.58 -5.47 -4.53
CA GLU A 111 37.15 -5.38 -4.22
C GLU A 111 36.59 -4.03 -4.64
N ALA A 112 37.21 -2.92 -4.24
CA ALA A 112 36.74 -1.59 -4.59
C ALA A 112 36.71 -1.36 -6.11
N THR A 113 37.66 -1.91 -6.85
CA THR A 113 37.72 -1.82 -8.31
C THR A 113 36.57 -2.57 -8.95
N GLU A 114 36.33 -3.81 -8.54
CA GLU A 114 35.27 -4.64 -9.10
C GLU A 114 33.87 -4.14 -8.71
N VAL A 115 33.68 -3.73 -7.44
CA VAL A 115 32.43 -3.10 -6.98
C VAL A 115 32.13 -1.85 -7.80
N LYS A 116 33.14 -1.05 -8.15
CA LYS A 116 32.95 0.12 -9.03
C LYS A 116 32.49 -0.27 -10.43
N ILE A 117 33.02 -1.36 -10.99
CA ILE A 117 32.61 -1.89 -12.30
C ILE A 117 31.15 -2.39 -12.23
N LEU A 118 30.83 -3.22 -11.24
CA LEU A 118 29.48 -3.74 -11.04
C LEU A 118 28.46 -2.63 -10.74
N ALA A 119 28.84 -1.63 -9.96
CA ALA A 119 27.99 -0.45 -9.70
C ALA A 119 27.68 0.33 -10.99
N ALA A 120 28.62 0.41 -11.94
CA ALA A 120 28.35 1.02 -13.24
C ALA A 120 27.33 0.20 -14.06
N VAL A 121 27.38 -1.14 -13.96
CA VAL A 121 26.36 -2.01 -14.56
C VAL A 121 24.99 -1.78 -13.91
N VAL A 122 24.93 -1.69 -12.58
CA VAL A 122 23.67 -1.37 -11.88
C VAL A 122 23.09 -0.04 -12.36
N ALA A 123 23.93 0.99 -12.51
CA ALA A 123 23.50 2.29 -13.02
C ALA A 123 22.91 2.20 -14.44
N ASP A 124 23.54 1.45 -15.35
CA ASP A 124 23.03 1.21 -16.70
C ASP A 124 21.69 0.45 -16.71
N ARG A 125 21.58 -0.61 -15.88
CA ARG A 125 20.33 -1.35 -15.73
C ARG A 125 19.22 -0.51 -15.15
N ARG A 126 19.53 0.37 -14.19
CA ARG A 126 18.58 1.33 -13.64
C ARG A 126 18.08 2.30 -14.71
N MET A 127 18.95 2.84 -15.55
CA MET A 127 18.55 3.71 -16.65
C MET A 127 17.64 2.99 -17.66
N SER A 128 17.90 1.71 -17.92
CA SER A 128 17.06 0.88 -18.78
C SER A 128 15.68 0.61 -18.17
N ALA A 129 15.62 0.27 -16.88
CA ALA A 129 14.36 0.14 -16.14
C ALA A 129 13.56 1.45 -16.09
N ASN A 130 14.22 2.60 -15.94
CA ASN A 130 13.58 3.92 -15.99
C ASN A 130 12.96 4.22 -17.37
N ARG A 131 13.63 3.83 -18.46
CA ARG A 131 13.09 3.99 -19.81
C ARG A 131 11.87 3.10 -20.03
N ALA A 132 11.95 1.84 -19.62
CA ALA A 132 10.83 0.90 -19.72
C ALA A 132 9.64 1.33 -18.84
N SER A 133 9.90 1.91 -17.66
CA SER A 133 8.88 2.49 -16.78
C SER A 133 8.12 3.65 -17.45
N ARG A 134 8.84 4.55 -18.13
CA ARG A 134 8.20 5.64 -18.90
C ARG A 134 7.37 5.10 -20.06
N ALA A 135 7.93 4.17 -20.83
CA ALA A 135 7.22 3.54 -21.95
C ALA A 135 5.93 2.82 -21.49
N LEU A 136 5.96 2.12 -20.35
CA LEU A 136 4.76 1.52 -19.77
C LEU A 136 3.74 2.57 -19.35
N SER A 137 4.18 3.63 -18.67
CA SER A 137 3.28 4.73 -18.28
C SER A 137 2.61 5.37 -19.50
N ASP A 138 3.36 5.63 -20.56
CA ASP A 138 2.84 6.21 -21.81
C ASP A 138 1.82 5.28 -22.48
N ALA A 139 2.11 3.97 -22.54
CA ALA A 139 1.18 2.97 -23.07
C ALA A 139 -0.10 2.89 -22.23
N VAL A 140 0.00 2.90 -20.90
CA VAL A 140 -1.16 2.89 -20.00
C VAL A 140 -2.01 4.15 -20.17
N ILE A 141 -1.38 5.32 -20.29
CA ILE A 141 -2.07 6.60 -20.52
C ILE A 141 -2.81 6.56 -21.86
N ALA A 142 -2.15 6.11 -22.93
CA ALA A 142 -2.75 6.04 -24.26
C ALA A 142 -3.99 5.15 -24.31
N HIS A 143 -4.02 4.08 -23.51
CA HIS A 143 -5.14 3.15 -23.43
C HIS A 143 -6.04 3.37 -22.20
N ALA A 144 -5.86 4.45 -21.45
CA ALA A 144 -6.64 4.73 -20.24
C ALA A 144 -8.17 4.69 -20.48
N PRO A 145 -8.73 5.25 -21.58
CA PRO A 145 -10.16 5.17 -21.85
C PRO A 145 -10.70 3.74 -22.00
N GLU A 146 -9.89 2.83 -22.54
CA GLU A 146 -10.27 1.42 -22.74
C GLU A 146 -10.39 0.67 -21.41
N PHE A 147 -9.72 1.15 -20.36
CA PHE A 147 -9.79 0.54 -19.03
C PHE A 147 -10.98 1.02 -18.20
N VAL A 148 -11.41 2.27 -18.36
CA VAL A 148 -12.44 2.88 -17.49
C VAL A 148 -13.75 2.10 -17.56
N ALA A 149 -14.29 1.85 -18.75
CA ALA A 149 -15.59 1.21 -18.90
C ALA A 149 -15.63 -0.25 -18.38
N PRO A 150 -14.65 -1.14 -18.71
CA PRO A 150 -14.60 -2.49 -18.15
C PRO A 150 -14.44 -2.51 -16.62
N LEU A 151 -13.69 -1.58 -16.04
CA LEU A 151 -13.53 -1.51 -14.58
C LEU A 151 -14.82 -1.11 -13.89
N THR A 152 -15.52 -0.08 -14.40
CA THR A 152 -16.81 0.33 -13.86
C THR A 152 -17.82 -0.81 -13.95
N ALA A 153 -17.90 -1.49 -15.09
CA ALA A 153 -18.78 -2.65 -15.28
C ALA A 153 -18.46 -3.80 -14.32
N ARG A 154 -17.16 -4.01 -14.02
CA ARG A 154 -16.72 -5.07 -13.09
C ARG A 154 -17.01 -4.73 -11.63
N PHE A 155 -16.72 -3.51 -11.20
CA PHE A 155 -16.73 -3.15 -9.77
C PHE A 155 -18.06 -2.58 -9.30
N ALA A 156 -18.83 -1.89 -10.15
CA ALA A 156 -20.12 -1.31 -9.73
C ALA A 156 -21.10 -2.36 -9.18
N PRO A 157 -21.30 -3.54 -9.82
CA PRO A 157 -22.19 -4.57 -9.27
C PRO A 157 -21.68 -5.15 -7.94
N ALA A 158 -20.35 -5.28 -7.80
CA ALA A 158 -19.74 -5.79 -6.59
C ALA A 158 -19.92 -4.82 -5.41
N ILE A 159 -19.77 -3.51 -5.65
CA ILE A 159 -19.97 -2.47 -4.64
C ILE A 159 -21.44 -2.44 -4.18
N GLU A 160 -22.40 -2.51 -5.11
CA GLU A 160 -23.82 -2.59 -4.77
C GLU A 160 -24.18 -3.87 -4.00
N ALA A 161 -23.61 -5.02 -4.38
CA ALA A 161 -23.83 -6.26 -3.63
C ALA A 161 -23.25 -6.19 -2.20
N ILE A 162 -22.12 -5.52 -2.01
CA ILE A 162 -21.55 -5.28 -0.67
C ILE A 162 -22.45 -4.34 0.13
N ARG A 163 -22.97 -3.29 -0.50
CA ARG A 163 -23.91 -2.34 0.10
C ARG A 163 -25.17 -3.03 0.62
N GLU A 164 -25.79 -3.88 -0.20
CA GLU A 164 -26.98 -4.64 0.18
C GLU A 164 -26.70 -5.53 1.39
N LYS A 165 -25.59 -6.28 1.37
CA LYS A 165 -25.18 -7.16 2.48
C LYS A 165 -24.86 -6.38 3.75
N ALA A 166 -24.19 -5.24 3.65
CA ALA A 166 -23.90 -4.38 4.80
C ALA A 166 -25.20 -3.88 5.44
N GLY A 167 -26.17 -3.45 4.63
CA GLY A 167 -27.49 -3.02 5.09
C GLY A 167 -28.33 -4.14 5.71
N GLU A 168 -28.25 -5.38 5.18
CA GLU A 168 -28.87 -6.56 5.79
C GLU A 168 -28.26 -6.86 7.16
N LEU A 169 -26.93 -6.95 7.24
CA LEU A 169 -26.22 -7.26 8.47
C LEU A 169 -26.47 -6.21 9.57
N ARG A 170 -26.49 -4.93 9.20
CA ARG A 170 -26.85 -3.84 10.11
C ARG A 170 -28.27 -4.05 10.68
N ARG A 171 -29.27 -4.31 9.84
CA ARG A 171 -30.66 -4.55 10.30
C ARG A 171 -30.76 -5.75 11.23
N MET A 172 -30.03 -6.84 10.95
CA MET A 172 -30.00 -8.01 11.83
C MET A 172 -29.43 -7.69 13.21
N VAL A 173 -28.34 -6.92 13.28
CA VAL A 173 -27.73 -6.51 14.54
C VAL A 173 -28.60 -5.51 15.29
N GLU A 174 -29.22 -4.54 14.61
CA GLU A 174 -30.20 -3.62 15.21
C GLU A 174 -31.38 -4.40 15.84
N ALA A 175 -31.91 -5.41 15.15
CA ALA A 175 -32.98 -6.25 15.68
C ALA A 175 -32.53 -7.07 16.90
N ALA A 176 -31.31 -7.60 16.89
CA ALA A 176 -30.74 -8.32 18.02
C ALA A 176 -30.52 -7.41 19.25
N GLU A 177 -29.94 -6.23 19.06
CA GLU A 177 -29.77 -5.24 20.13
C GLU A 177 -31.12 -4.74 20.67
N GLY A 178 -32.08 -4.52 19.77
CA GLY A 178 -33.46 -4.18 20.13
C GLY A 178 -34.14 -5.27 20.97
N THR A 179 -33.88 -6.54 20.66
CA THR A 179 -34.37 -7.68 21.45
C THR A 179 -33.74 -7.70 22.84
N VAL A 180 -32.43 -7.48 22.96
CA VAL A 180 -31.73 -7.40 24.26
C VAL A 180 -32.31 -6.28 25.13
N SER A 181 -32.50 -5.09 24.54
CA SER A 181 -33.11 -3.94 25.22
C SER A 181 -34.56 -4.23 25.64
N GLY A 182 -35.35 -4.86 24.76
CA GLY A 182 -36.72 -5.28 25.05
C GLY A 182 -36.79 -6.27 26.21
N VAL A 183 -35.94 -7.31 26.21
CA VAL A 183 -35.87 -8.31 27.30
C VAL A 183 -35.49 -7.65 28.62
N ALA A 184 -34.49 -6.76 28.63
CA ALA A 184 -34.11 -6.02 29.83
C ALA A 184 -35.27 -5.19 30.38
N ARG A 185 -36.03 -4.53 29.50
CA ARG A 185 -37.22 -3.75 29.87
C ARG A 185 -38.32 -4.61 30.46
N TYR A 186 -38.67 -5.73 29.82
CA TYR A 186 -39.71 -6.62 30.34
C TYR A 186 -39.32 -7.26 31.68
N ARG A 187 -38.04 -7.62 31.85
CA ARG A 187 -37.52 -8.12 33.14
C ARG A 187 -37.59 -7.05 34.23
N ALA A 188 -37.18 -5.82 33.94
CA ALA A 188 -37.30 -4.71 34.87
C ALA A 188 -38.76 -4.48 35.29
N LEU A 189 -39.69 -4.40 34.32
CA LEU A 189 -41.12 -4.21 34.59
C LEU A 189 -41.72 -5.36 35.40
N SER A 190 -41.32 -6.61 35.13
CA SER A 190 -41.74 -7.77 35.92
C SER A 190 -41.28 -7.64 37.38
N HIS A 191 -40.03 -7.24 37.60
CA HIS A 191 -39.47 -7.06 38.95
C HIS A 191 -40.17 -5.90 39.69
N VAL A 192 -40.40 -4.78 39.00
CA VAL A 192 -41.17 -3.64 39.53
C VAL A 192 -42.59 -4.06 39.92
N GLY A 193 -43.23 -4.91 39.12
CA GLY A 193 -44.55 -5.46 39.42
C GLY A 193 -44.58 -6.28 40.72
N VAL A 194 -43.53 -7.06 40.99
CA VAL A 194 -43.38 -7.80 42.27
C VAL A 194 -43.19 -6.83 43.44
N LEU A 195 -42.29 -5.85 43.30
CA LEU A 195 -42.03 -4.85 44.35
C LEU A 195 -43.28 -4.04 44.71
N ARG A 196 -44.07 -3.63 43.72
CA ARG A 196 -45.34 -2.92 43.94
C ARG A 196 -46.37 -3.78 44.67
N LYS A 197 -46.46 -5.07 44.37
CA LYS A 197 -47.32 -6.02 45.11
C LYS A 197 -46.91 -6.18 46.57
N MET A 198 -45.63 -5.94 46.89
CA MET A 198 -45.09 -5.93 48.26
C MET A 198 -45.27 -4.57 48.97
N GLY A 199 -45.95 -3.60 48.35
CA GLY A 199 -46.21 -2.29 48.93
C GLY A 199 -45.11 -1.24 48.69
N ALA A 200 -44.10 -1.54 47.88
CA ALA A 200 -43.05 -0.58 47.57
C ALA A 200 -43.48 0.41 46.47
N SER A 201 -43.16 1.70 46.64
CA SER A 201 -43.26 2.71 45.58
C SER A 201 -41.98 2.70 44.74
N VAL A 202 -42.12 2.56 43.42
CA VAL A 202 -40.99 2.58 42.48
C VAL A 202 -41.20 3.72 41.48
N SER A 203 -40.29 4.69 41.51
CA SER A 203 -40.26 5.84 40.60
C SER A 203 -39.79 5.45 39.20
N ASP A 204 -40.09 6.28 38.20
CA ASP A 204 -39.65 6.06 36.82
C ASP A 204 -38.12 6.06 36.69
N ALA A 205 -37.43 6.87 37.49
CA ALA A 205 -35.97 6.83 37.59
C ALA A 205 -35.46 5.47 38.11
N GLY A 206 -36.15 4.88 39.09
CA GLY A 206 -35.86 3.53 39.59
C GLY A 206 -36.11 2.45 38.53
N VAL A 207 -37.17 2.58 37.73
CA VAL A 207 -37.42 1.68 36.58
C VAL A 207 -36.30 1.81 35.55
N ALA A 208 -35.88 3.04 35.20
CA ALA A 208 -34.79 3.27 34.26
C ALA A 208 -33.46 2.69 34.76
N SER A 209 -33.15 2.83 36.06
CA SER A 209 -31.96 2.21 36.68
C SER A 209 -31.99 0.69 36.54
N LEU A 210 -33.10 0.04 36.87
CA LEU A 210 -33.26 -1.40 36.73
C LEU A 210 -33.11 -1.86 35.27
N VAL A 211 -33.68 -1.12 34.31
CA VAL A 211 -33.49 -1.42 32.87
C VAL A 211 -32.01 -1.35 32.49
N GLY A 212 -31.28 -0.35 32.99
CA GLY A 212 -29.83 -0.22 32.80
C GLY A 212 -29.05 -1.41 33.37
N GLU A 213 -29.37 -1.82 34.60
CA GLU A 213 -28.76 -2.98 35.26
C GLU A 213 -29.02 -4.28 34.51
N TYR A 214 -30.27 -4.56 34.10
CA TYR A 214 -30.59 -5.74 33.31
C TYR A 214 -29.93 -5.71 31.92
N SER A 215 -29.86 -4.54 31.28
CA SER A 215 -29.18 -4.39 29.99
C SER A 215 -27.68 -4.66 30.12
N ALA A 216 -27.05 -4.19 31.20
CA ALA A 216 -25.65 -4.48 31.48
C ALA A 216 -25.41 -5.96 31.83
N ALA A 217 -26.33 -6.58 32.56
CA ALA A 217 -26.23 -7.98 32.99
C ALA A 217 -26.36 -8.99 31.84
N VAL A 218 -27.13 -8.68 30.81
CA VAL A 218 -27.32 -9.55 29.63
C VAL A 218 -26.14 -9.44 28.64
N ARG A 219 -25.37 -8.36 28.69
CA ARG A 219 -24.17 -8.17 27.87
C ARG A 219 -22.96 -8.91 28.47
N SER A 220 -22.10 -9.45 27.61
CA SER A 220 -20.84 -10.05 28.06
C SER A 220 -19.86 -8.97 28.57
N PRO A 221 -18.91 -9.31 29.46
CA PRO A 221 -17.87 -8.37 29.89
C PRO A 221 -17.07 -7.77 28.73
N ALA A 222 -16.82 -8.57 27.69
CA ALA A 222 -16.10 -8.14 26.48
C ALA A 222 -16.92 -7.12 25.66
N ASP A 223 -18.23 -7.34 25.50
CA ASP A 223 -19.12 -6.42 24.80
C ASP A 223 -19.21 -5.06 25.51
N ARG A 224 -19.34 -5.07 26.86
CA ARG A 224 -19.34 -3.83 27.65
C ARG A 224 -18.05 -3.02 27.48
N LEU A 225 -16.90 -3.72 27.48
CA LEU A 225 -15.60 -3.08 27.27
C LEU A 225 -15.43 -2.54 25.84
N ALA A 226 -15.99 -3.23 24.84
CA ALA A 226 -15.99 -2.79 23.46
C ALA A 226 -16.89 -1.55 23.27
N ALA A 227 -18.10 -1.56 23.83
CA ALA A 227 -19.03 -0.43 23.79
C ALA A 227 -18.44 0.83 24.45
N ALA A 228 -17.75 0.70 25.59
CA ALA A 228 -17.07 1.81 26.26
C ALA A 228 -15.97 2.46 25.41
N ARG A 229 -15.49 1.78 24.37
CA ARG A 229 -14.46 2.27 23.42
C ARG A 229 -15.06 2.66 22.06
N GLY A 230 -16.39 2.75 21.93
CA GLY A 230 -17.06 3.01 20.67
C GLY A 230 -16.98 1.86 19.66
N ARG A 231 -16.66 0.63 20.11
CA ARG A 231 -16.48 -0.56 19.27
C ARG A 231 -17.57 -1.61 19.46
N SER A 232 -18.78 -1.18 19.83
CA SER A 232 -19.92 -2.10 19.83
C SER A 232 -20.18 -2.59 18.39
N PRO A 233 -20.69 -3.81 18.21
CA PRO A 233 -20.99 -4.36 16.89
C PRO A 233 -21.81 -3.42 15.99
N LEU A 234 -22.82 -2.74 16.54
CA LEU A 234 -23.64 -1.79 15.77
C LEU A 234 -22.84 -0.58 15.26
N HIS A 235 -22.01 0.05 16.10
CA HIS A 235 -21.16 1.17 15.69
C HIS A 235 -20.18 0.77 14.56
N LEU A 236 -19.54 -0.39 14.67
CA LEU A 236 -18.63 -0.88 13.62
C LEU A 236 -19.36 -1.16 12.30
N LEU A 237 -20.61 -1.63 12.37
CA LEU A 237 -21.43 -1.85 11.19
C LEU A 237 -21.95 -0.54 10.58
N ILE A 238 -22.21 0.50 11.39
CA ILE A 238 -22.53 1.83 10.89
C ILE A 238 -21.33 2.40 10.12
N ASP A 239 -20.14 2.42 10.73
CA ASP A 239 -18.92 2.91 10.08
C ASP A 239 -18.63 2.16 8.76
N MET A 240 -18.79 0.84 8.77
CA MET A 240 -18.64 0.01 7.57
C MET A 240 -19.70 0.35 6.51
N THR A 241 -20.97 0.50 6.91
CA THR A 241 -22.07 0.81 5.98
C THR A 241 -21.88 2.18 5.35
N ASP A 242 -21.44 3.17 6.13
CA ASP A 242 -21.18 4.53 5.65
C ASP A 242 -20.00 4.55 4.69
N ALA A 243 -18.92 3.81 4.98
CA ALA A 243 -17.79 3.67 4.06
C ALA A 243 -18.20 3.00 2.73
N VAL A 244 -19.03 1.95 2.79
CA VAL A 244 -19.54 1.27 1.58
C VAL A 244 -20.50 2.16 0.80
N ASN A 245 -21.39 2.90 1.47
CA ASN A 245 -22.27 3.87 0.81
C ASN A 245 -21.45 4.98 0.13
N GLY A 246 -20.40 5.49 0.79
CA GLY A 246 -19.49 6.46 0.17
C GLY A 246 -18.79 5.93 -1.09
N LEU A 247 -18.49 4.63 -1.13
CA LEU A 247 -17.96 3.97 -2.34
C LEU A 247 -19.03 3.72 -3.41
N ALA A 248 -20.25 3.39 -3.03
CA ALA A 248 -21.37 3.18 -3.95
C ALA A 248 -21.85 4.49 -4.60
N ASP A 249 -21.88 5.57 -3.81
CA ASP A 249 -22.24 6.90 -4.27
C ASP A 249 -21.08 7.59 -5.03
N ALA A 250 -19.88 7.00 -5.02
CA ALA A 250 -18.78 7.44 -5.86
C ALA A 250 -19.14 7.17 -7.33
N GLN A 251 -19.36 8.24 -8.09
CA GLN A 251 -19.56 8.15 -9.53
C GLN A 251 -18.23 7.78 -10.21
N LEU A 252 -18.02 6.47 -10.42
CA LEU A 252 -16.79 5.92 -11.01
C LEU A 252 -16.54 6.41 -12.45
N ASP A 253 -17.57 6.92 -13.10
CA ASP A 253 -17.58 7.51 -14.44
C ASP A 253 -17.66 9.04 -14.43
N ALA A 254 -17.82 9.68 -13.27
CA ALA A 254 -17.88 11.13 -13.21
C ALA A 254 -16.52 11.74 -13.49
N MET A 255 -16.42 12.35 -14.66
CA MET A 255 -15.35 13.28 -14.93
C MET A 255 -15.69 14.65 -14.32
N PRO A 256 -14.82 15.23 -13.48
CA PRO A 256 -15.00 16.60 -13.03
C PRO A 256 -15.09 17.52 -14.26
N HIS A 257 -15.87 18.60 -14.14
CA HIS A 257 -16.02 19.54 -15.25
C HIS A 257 -14.64 20.03 -15.68
N PRO A 258 -14.31 20.08 -16.98
CA PRO A 258 -12.97 20.45 -17.45
C PRO A 258 -12.42 21.74 -16.84
N ASP A 259 -13.29 22.73 -16.58
CA ASP A 259 -12.91 24.02 -15.96
C ASP A 259 -12.55 23.92 -14.46
N THR A 260 -12.80 22.78 -13.82
CA THR A 260 -12.44 22.50 -12.42
C THR A 260 -11.13 21.74 -12.28
N LEU A 261 -10.54 21.29 -13.41
CA LEU A 261 -9.25 20.62 -13.43
C LEU A 261 -8.14 21.65 -13.23
N GLY A 262 -7.52 21.67 -12.06
CA GLY A 262 -6.29 22.43 -11.80
C GLY A 262 -5.05 21.57 -12.10
N VAL A 263 -4.61 21.50 -13.36
CA VAL A 263 -3.41 20.72 -13.72
C VAL A 263 -2.17 21.56 -13.43
N VAL A 264 -1.46 21.22 -12.36
CA VAL A 264 -0.21 21.88 -11.97
C VAL A 264 0.89 21.57 -12.99
N GLY A 265 1.59 22.59 -13.49
CA GLY A 265 2.75 22.43 -14.37
C GLY A 265 2.45 22.37 -15.87
N VAL A 266 1.20 22.56 -16.29
CA VAL A 266 0.83 22.71 -17.71
C VAL A 266 0.67 24.19 -18.02
N ASP A 267 1.24 24.65 -19.13
CA ASP A 267 0.99 26.02 -19.62
C ASP A 267 -0.53 26.24 -19.75
N GLY A 268 -1.03 27.34 -19.20
CA GLY A 268 -2.44 27.66 -19.22
C GLY A 268 -3.04 27.68 -20.63
N ALA A 269 -2.25 27.93 -21.68
CA ALA A 269 -2.71 27.81 -23.06
C ALA A 269 -2.96 26.34 -23.47
N ALA A 270 -2.03 25.43 -23.16
CA ALA A 270 -2.17 24.01 -23.43
C ALA A 270 -3.32 23.38 -22.61
N GLN A 271 -3.47 23.79 -21.35
CA GLN A 271 -4.58 23.35 -20.51
C GLN A 271 -5.93 23.80 -21.08
N ARG A 272 -6.04 25.06 -21.53
CA ARG A 272 -7.27 25.57 -22.18
C ARG A 272 -7.57 24.86 -23.50
N ALA A 273 -6.54 24.53 -24.29
CA ALA A 273 -6.71 23.78 -25.53
C ALA A 273 -7.24 22.35 -25.27
N ALA A 274 -6.64 21.64 -24.30
CA ALA A 274 -7.13 20.32 -23.89
C ALA A 274 -8.56 20.37 -23.34
N ILE A 275 -8.89 21.37 -22.51
CA ILE A 275 -10.25 21.60 -22.01
C ILE A 275 -11.24 21.83 -23.16
N ALA A 276 -10.86 22.60 -24.18
CA ALA A 276 -11.71 22.87 -25.34
C ALA A 276 -11.96 21.60 -26.19
N GLU A 277 -10.92 20.79 -26.39
CA GLU A 277 -11.01 19.51 -27.10
C GLU A 277 -11.94 18.53 -26.35
N MET A 278 -11.76 18.39 -25.03
CA MET A 278 -12.63 17.56 -24.18
C MET A 278 -14.10 18.00 -24.20
N LYS A 279 -14.36 19.32 -24.29
CA LYS A 279 -15.73 19.86 -24.44
C LYS A 279 -16.35 19.55 -25.80
N SER A 280 -15.54 19.40 -26.84
CA SER A 280 -15.98 19.10 -28.21
C SER A 280 -16.20 17.61 -28.51
N ALA A 281 -15.68 16.72 -27.67
CA ALA A 281 -15.78 15.27 -27.80
C ALA A 281 -17.06 14.68 -27.15
N LYS A 282 -17.95 15.51 -26.60
CA LYS A 282 -19.31 15.17 -26.16
C LYS A 282 -20.33 15.43 -27.25
#